data_AF-A0AAE4T196-F1
#
_entry.id   AF-A0AAE4T196-F1
#
_cell.length_a   1.000
_cell.length_b   1.000
_cell.length_c   1.000
_cell.angle_alpha   90.00
_cell.angle_beta   90.00
_cell.angle_gamma   90.00
#
_symmetry.space_group_name_H-M   'P 1'
#
loop_
_entity.id
_entity.type
_entity.pdbx_description
1 polymer ?
#
loop_
_entity_poly.entity_id
_entity_poly.type
_entity_poly.pdbx_seq_one_letter_code
_entity_poly.pdbx_strand_id
1 'polypeptide(L)'
;MSAIKHVQTELDEELYNMLRLISLREGKSLKEVLREAVEAYVKMNEEKIREEVENDPIWEAFGVVELKGRKTSHDDDWGVVEWRSR
;
A
#
# COMPACT_ATOMS: atom_id res chain seq x y z
N MET A 1 3.43 -18.36 -6.54
CA MET A 1 2.73 -17.19 -7.10
C MET A 1 2.67 -16.14 -6.01
N SER A 2 3.16 -14.92 -6.25
CA SER A 2 3.05 -13.83 -5.28
C SER A 2 1.58 -13.41 -5.15
N ALA A 3 1.08 -13.25 -3.92
CA ALA A 3 -0.31 -12.86 -3.68
C ALA A 3 -0.49 -11.36 -3.99
N ILE A 4 -1.33 -11.03 -4.97
CA ILE A 4 -1.69 -9.64 -5.26
C ILE A 4 -2.60 -9.13 -4.14
N LYS A 5 -2.20 -8.03 -3.50
CA LYS A 5 -3.04 -7.31 -2.52
C LYS A 5 -3.71 -6.13 -3.21
N HIS A 6 -4.99 -5.91 -2.91
CA HIS A 6 -5.74 -4.75 -3.38
C HIS A 6 -5.78 -3.72 -2.27
N VAL A 7 -5.37 -2.49 -2.58
CA VAL A 7 -5.36 -1.36 -1.65
C VAL A 7 -6.24 -0.26 -2.24
N GLN A 8 -7.15 0.28 -1.43
CA GLN A 8 -7.92 1.48 -1.73
C GLN A 8 -7.33 2.65 -0.95
N THR A 9 -7.26 3.82 -1.57
CA THR A 9 -6.69 5.02 -0.95
C THR A 9 -7.40 6.25 -1.50
N GLU A 10 -7.34 7.33 -0.73
CA GLU A 10 -7.86 8.64 -1.11
C GLU A 10 -6.71 9.53 -1.58
N LEU A 11 -6.97 10.32 -2.62
CA LEU A 11 -6.03 11.28 -3.16
C LEU A 11 -6.73 12.63 -3.19
N ASP A 12 -6.01 13.69 -2.86
CA ASP A 12 -6.50 15.03 -3.14
C ASP A 12 -6.61 15.27 -4.66
N GLU A 13 -7.38 16.30 -5.02
CA GLU A 13 -7.69 16.60 -6.40
C GLU A 13 -6.44 17.02 -7.21
N GLU A 14 -5.48 17.71 -6.59
CA GLU A 14 -4.26 18.18 -7.24
C GLU A 14 -3.38 16.99 -7.64
N LEU A 15 -3.15 16.07 -6.70
CA LEU A 15 -2.38 14.85 -6.92
C LEU A 15 -3.06 13.95 -7.97
N TYR A 16 -4.38 13.78 -7.87
CA TYR A 16 -5.14 13.02 -8.87
C TYR A 16 -4.98 13.60 -10.28
N ASN A 17 -5.10 14.92 -10.42
CA ASN A 17 -4.97 15.60 -11.71
C ASN A 17 -3.56 15.44 -12.30
N MET A 18 -2.53 15.57 -11.48
CA MET A 18 -1.15 15.36 -11.93
C MET A 18 -0.90 13.92 -12.40
N LEU A 19 -1.38 12.92 -11.64
CA LEU A 19 -1.29 11.51 -12.04
C LEU A 19 -2.04 11.23 -13.34
N ARG A 20 -3.20 11.86 -13.53
CA ARG A 20 -3.98 11.77 -14.77
C ARG A 20 -3.25 12.36 -15.97
N LEU A 21 -2.59 13.51 -15.81
CA LEU A 21 -1.77 14.12 -16.87
C LEU A 21 -0.60 13.22 -17.26
N ILE A 22 0.07 12.60 -16.28
CA ILE A 22 1.13 11.61 -16.54
C ILE A 22 0.58 10.41 -17.30
N SER A 23 -0.56 9.86 -16.86
CA SER A 23 -1.23 8.75 -17.54
C SER A 23 -1.52 9.07 -19.02
N LEU A 24 -2.05 10.26 -19.31
CA LEU A 24 -2.32 10.70 -20.68
C LEU A 24 -1.04 10.87 -21.50
N ARG A 25 0.01 11.46 -20.92
CA ARG A 25 1.29 11.70 -21.59
C ARG A 25 2.00 10.40 -21.95
N GLU A 26 2.01 9.44 -21.04
CA GLU A 26 2.74 8.16 -21.18
C GLU A 26 1.92 7.08 -21.89
N GLY A 27 0.63 7.33 -22.16
CA GLY A 27 -0.28 6.33 -22.74
C GLY A 27 -0.54 5.13 -21.84
N LYS A 28 -0.39 5.31 -20.52
CA LYS A 28 -0.56 4.25 -19.50
C LYS A 28 -1.88 4.41 -18.77
N SER A 29 -2.40 3.32 -18.20
CA SER A 29 -3.55 3.42 -17.29
C SER A 29 -3.17 4.10 -15.98
N LEU A 30 -4.11 4.78 -15.34
CA LEU A 30 -3.89 5.42 -14.03
C LEU A 30 -3.41 4.41 -12.97
N LYS A 31 -3.88 3.16 -13.05
CA LYS A 31 -3.47 2.06 -12.16
C LYS A 31 -1.99 1.70 -12.33
N GLU A 32 -1.47 1.71 -13.56
CA GLU A 32 -0.06 1.45 -13.82
C GLU A 32 0.81 2.60 -13.32
N VAL A 33 0.41 3.85 -13.58
CA VAL A 33 1.12 5.04 -13.07
C VAL A 33 1.18 5.03 -11.55
N LEU A 34 0.06 4.73 -10.87
CA LEU A 34 0.03 4.60 -9.41
C LEU A 34 0.96 3.51 -8.90
N ARG A 35 0.97 2.34 -9.56
CA ARG A 35 1.85 1.23 -9.16
C ARG A 35 3.31 1.63 -9.32
N GLU A 36 3.69 2.21 -10.45
CA GLU A 36 5.06 2.66 -10.71
C GLU A 36 5.49 3.75 -9.71
N ALA A 37 4.61 4.69 -9.38
CA ALA A 37 4.89 5.74 -8.40
C ALA A 37 5.14 5.16 -7.00
N VAL A 38 4.32 4.21 -6.56
CA VAL A 38 4.50 3.51 -5.27
C VAL A 38 5.79 2.69 -5.28
N GLU A 39 6.08 1.94 -6.34
CA GLU A 39 7.31 1.17 -6.47
C GLU A 39 8.56 2.06 -6.44
N ALA A 40 8.52 3.20 -7.15
CA ALA A 40 9.60 4.18 -7.14
C ALA A 40 9.81 4.76 -5.74
N TYR A 41 8.72 5.13 -5.05
CA TYR A 41 8.79 5.63 -3.68
C TYR A 41 9.41 4.59 -2.73
N VAL A 42 8.99 3.32 -2.79
CA VAL A 42 9.56 2.25 -1.96
C VAL A 42 11.04 2.07 -2.25
N LYS A 43 11.45 2.00 -3.53
CA LYS A 43 12.87 1.87 -3.90
C LYS A 43 13.73 3.03 -3.38
N MET A 44 13.22 4.26 -3.46
CA MET A 44 13.92 5.44 -2.94
C MET A 44 14.13 5.40 -1.42
N ASN A 45 13.30 4.65 -0.69
CA ASN A 45 13.35 4.54 0.76
C ASN A 45 13.89 3.17 1.22
N GLU A 46 14.21 2.26 0.32
CA GLU A 46 14.54 0.87 0.65
C GLU A 46 15.75 0.75 1.60
N GLU A 47 16.80 1.53 1.36
CA GLU A 47 18.00 1.52 2.22
C GLU A 47 17.69 2.02 3.63
N LYS A 48 16.90 3.09 3.76
CA LYS A 48 16.48 3.64 5.06
C LYS A 48 15.54 2.70 5.80
N ILE A 49 14.56 2.14 5.08
CA ILE A 49 13.60 1.19 5.65
C ILE A 49 14.34 -0.07 6.12
N ARG A 50 15.31 -0.58 5.37
CA ARG A 50 16.04 -1.78 5.78
C ARG A 50 16.84 -1.55 7.07
N GLU A 51 17.54 -0.43 7.16
CA GLU A 51 18.27 -0.04 8.37
C GLU A 51 17.34 0.20 9.57
N GLU A 52 16.18 0.83 9.37
CA GLU A 52 15.22 1.08 10.44
C GLU A 52 14.49 -0.21 10.89
N VAL A 53 14.06 -1.05 9.95
CA VAL A 53 13.35 -2.31 10.22
C VAL A 53 14.26 -3.35 10.89
N GLU A 54 15.53 -3.46 10.48
CA GLU A 54 16.48 -4.38 11.12
C GLU A 54 16.81 -3.99 12.57
N ASN A 55 16.64 -2.71 12.93
CA ASN A 55 16.96 -2.19 14.26
C ASN A 55 15.74 -1.88 15.13
N ASP A 56 14.51 -2.09 14.63
CA ASP A 56 13.28 -1.77 15.36
C ASP A 56 12.66 -3.01 16.03
N PRO A 57 12.62 -3.07 17.37
CA PRO A 57 11.99 -4.16 18.12
C PRO A 57 10.49 -4.33 17.82
N ILE A 58 9.82 -3.28 17.34
CA ILE A 58 8.40 -3.31 16.96
C ILE A 58 8.23 -4.12 15.67
N TRP A 59 9.15 -3.98 14.70
CA TRP A 59 9.09 -4.74 13.45
C TRP A 59 9.42 -6.23 13.65
N GLU A 60 10.36 -6.58 14.53
CA GLU A 60 10.55 -7.98 14.96
C GLU A 60 9.29 -8.57 15.59
N ALA A 61 8.57 -7.78 16.40
CA ALA A 61 7.32 -8.21 17.01
C ALA A 61 6.22 -8.47 15.98
N PHE A 62 6.02 -7.59 14.99
CA PHE A 62 5.02 -7.81 13.94
C PHE A 62 5.40 -8.96 12.98
N GLY A 63 6.68 -9.11 12.62
CA GLY A 63 7.17 -10.19 11.76
C GLY A 63 7.14 -11.58 12.42
N VAL A 64 7.29 -11.67 13.75
CA VAL A 64 7.18 -12.93 14.51
C VAL A 64 5.72 -13.27 14.85
N VAL A 65 4.84 -12.27 15.02
CA VAL A 65 3.43 -12.48 15.35
C VAL A 65 2.63 -13.11 14.19
N GLU A 66 3.00 -12.88 12.92
CA GLU A 66 2.38 -13.58 11.78
C GLU A 66 2.57 -15.10 11.80
N LEU A 67 3.56 -15.64 12.54
CA LEU A 67 3.84 -17.08 12.57
C LEU A 67 3.25 -17.83 13.78
N LYS A 68 2.80 -17.15 14.85
CA LYS A 68 2.27 -17.82 16.04
C LYS A 68 1.08 -17.10 16.66
N GLY A 69 -0.07 -17.27 16.01
CA GLY A 69 -1.34 -17.56 16.67
C GLY A 69 -1.98 -16.47 17.55
N ARG A 70 -3.20 -16.10 17.13
CA ARG A 70 -4.29 -15.43 17.88
C ARG A 70 -4.27 -13.90 17.92
N LYS A 71 -5.24 -13.35 17.17
CA LYS A 71 -6.05 -12.14 17.45
C LYS A 71 -5.27 -10.98 18.04
N THR A 72 -4.60 -10.22 17.17
CA THR A 72 -4.26 -8.83 17.43
C THR A 72 -5.36 -7.93 16.88
N SER A 73 -5.53 -6.73 17.45
CA SER A 73 -6.57 -5.71 17.24
C SER A 73 -6.64 -5.09 15.83
N HIS A 74 -6.46 -5.93 14.82
CA HIS A 74 -6.56 -5.66 13.39
C HIS A 74 -7.90 -6.21 12.85
N ASP A 75 -8.91 -6.33 13.72
CA ASP A 75 -10.26 -6.73 13.35
C ASP A 75 -11.08 -5.45 13.07
N ASP A 76 -11.38 -5.30 11.78
CA ASP A 76 -12.70 -4.95 11.25
C ASP A 76 -13.22 -3.49 11.34
N ASP A 77 -12.61 -2.52 10.65
CA ASP A 77 -13.39 -1.45 9.98
C ASP A 77 -12.65 -0.48 9.03
N TRP A 78 -11.48 -0.84 8.48
CA TRP A 78 -10.90 -0.04 7.39
C TRP A 78 -11.53 -0.43 6.04
N GLY A 79 -12.78 0.00 5.84
CA GLY A 79 -13.32 0.28 4.51
C GLY A 79 -14.13 -0.81 3.79
N VAL A 80 -14.86 -1.68 4.49
CA VAL A 80 -15.89 -2.52 3.82
C VAL A 80 -17.24 -1.80 3.86
N VAL A 81 -17.53 -1.00 2.83
CA VAL A 81 -18.91 -0.59 2.57
C VAL A 81 -19.65 -1.82 2.07
N GLU A 82 -20.47 -2.45 2.94
CA GLU A 82 -21.42 -3.48 2.52
C GLU A 82 -22.52 -2.85 1.67
N TRP A 83 -22.39 -2.95 0.35
CA TRP A 83 -23.51 -2.69 -0.55
C TRP A 83 -24.52 -3.83 -0.40
N ARG A 84 -25.62 -3.57 0.32
CA ARG A 84 -26.81 -4.41 0.22
C ARG A 84 -27.38 -4.27 -1.20
N SER A 85 -27.08 -5.23 -2.06
CA SER A 85 -27.80 -5.42 -3.31
C SER A 85 -29.13 -6.12 -3.04
N ARG A 86 -30.18 -5.34 -2.73
CA ARG A 86 -31.56 -5.46 -3.24
C ARG A 86 -32.52 -4.54 -2.51
#